data_AF-A0A1V9FYY2-F1
#
_entry.id   AF-A0A1V9FYY2-F1
#
_cell.length_a   1.000
_cell.length_b   1.000
_cell.length_c   1.000
_cell.angle_alpha   90.00
_cell.angle_beta   90.00
_cell.angle_gamma   90.00
#
_symmetry.space_group_name_H-M   'P 1'
#
loop_
_entity.id
_entity.type
_entity.pdbx_description
1 polymer ?
#
loop_
_entity_poly.entity_id
_entity_poly.type
_entity_poly.pdbx_seq_one_letter_code
_entity_poly.pdbx_strand_id
1 'polypeptide(L)'
;MKKIKIVLNAIAITIAIAGAFATRYCMQNNTSQYIPENNSFKPAGEFGIDYNCYDSKNTCTFYRPDSVARPQEFLPFRKGEFVPVNK
;
A
#
# COMPACT_ATOMS: atom_id res chain seq x y z
N MET A 1 -42.19 15.21 14.60
CA MET A 1 -40.93 15.60 13.91
C MET A 1 -39.64 15.22 14.66
N LYS A 2 -39.61 15.08 15.99
CA LYS A 2 -38.38 14.73 16.74
C LYS A 2 -37.76 13.37 16.33
N LYS A 3 -38.58 12.34 16.08
CA LYS A 3 -38.12 11.00 15.67
C LYS A 3 -37.38 11.01 14.33
N ILE A 4 -37.90 11.75 13.34
CA ILE A 4 -37.28 11.89 12.01
C ILE A 4 -35.93 12.60 12.11
N LYS A 5 -35.82 13.65 12.95
CA LYS A 5 -34.55 14.35 13.18
C LYS A 5 -33.47 13.45 13.79
N ILE A 6 -33.86 12.53 14.69
CA ILE A 6 -32.93 11.57 15.30
C ILE A 6 -32.40 10.59 14.24
N VAL A 7 -33.28 10.07 13.38
CA VAL A 7 -32.88 9.14 12.31
C VAL A 7 -31.92 9.80 11.32
N LEU A 8 -32.20 11.04 10.90
CA LEU A 8 -31.33 11.78 9.98
C LEU A 8 -29.94 12.05 10.59
N ASN A 9 -29.86 12.42 11.87
CA ASN A 9 -28.58 12.61 12.54
C ASN A 9 -27.80 11.30 12.67
N ALA A 10 -28.46 10.18 12.98
CA ALA A 10 -27.81 8.89 13.06
C ALA A 10 -27.20 8.47 11.71
N ILE A 11 -27.92 8.69 10.60
CA ILE A 11 -27.45 8.40 9.24
C ILE A 11 -26.26 9.30 8.86
N ALA A 12 -26.31 10.59 9.19
CA ALA A 12 -25.21 11.51 8.89
C ALA A 12 -23.91 11.09 9.61
N ILE A 13 -24.01 10.68 10.88
CA ILE A 13 -22.85 10.23 11.66
C ILE A 13 -22.28 8.94 11.08
N THR A 14 -23.11 7.96 10.74
CA THR A 14 -22.61 6.70 10.15
C THR A 14 -21.98 6.90 8.78
N ILE A 15 -22.52 7.77 7.94
CA ILE A 15 -21.91 8.11 6.64
C ILE A 15 -20.56 8.81 6.83
N ALA A 16 -20.44 9.74 7.79
CA ALA A 16 -19.17 10.42 8.07
C ALA A 16 -18.09 9.44 8.53
N ILE A 17 -18.44 8.51 9.42
CA ILE A 17 -17.52 7.47 9.90
C ILE A 17 -17.13 6.52 8.74
N ALA A 18 -18.10 6.04 7.98
CA ALA A 18 -17.85 5.15 6.84
C ALA A 18 -16.97 5.81 5.77
N GLY A 19 -17.18 7.11 5.50
CA GLY A 19 -16.35 7.88 4.58
C GLY A 19 -14.88 7.96 5.01
N ALA A 20 -14.62 8.16 6.30
CA ALA A 20 -13.24 8.17 6.83
C ALA A 20 -12.52 6.82 6.69
N PHE A 21 -13.25 5.70 6.81
CA PHE A 21 -12.67 4.37 6.55
C PHE A 21 -12.53 4.05 5.06
N ALA A 22 -13.37 4.63 4.20
CA ALA A 22 -13.31 4.44 2.76
C ALA A 22 -12.20 5.25 2.08
N THR A 23 -11.73 6.33 2.72
CA THR A 23 -10.61 7.11 2.20
C THR A 23 -9.29 6.38 2.39
N ARG A 24 -8.61 6.08 1.27
CA ARG A 24 -7.20 5.70 1.23
C ARG A 24 -6.35 6.94 0.98
N TYR A 25 -5.14 6.98 1.53
CA TYR A 25 -4.16 7.99 1.15
C TYR A 25 -3.85 7.85 -0.35
N CYS A 26 -4.28 8.84 -1.13
CA CYS A 26 -3.86 8.98 -2.52
C CYS A 26 -2.49 9.67 -2.49
N MET A 27 -1.40 8.91 -2.65
CA MET A 27 -0.11 9.53 -2.91
C MET A 27 -0.03 9.92 -4.39
N GLN A 28 0.17 11.21 -4.64
CA GLN A 28 0.13 11.87 -5.97
C GLN A 28 1.10 11.26 -7.01
N ASN A 29 1.97 10.34 -6.64
CA ASN A 29 2.94 9.73 -7.53
C ASN A 29 2.89 8.21 -7.39
N ASN A 30 2.24 7.54 -8.35
CA ASN A 30 2.50 6.14 -8.67
C ASN A 30 3.89 6.03 -9.32
N THR A 31 4.92 6.57 -8.68
CA THR A 31 6.29 6.40 -9.15
C THR A 31 6.71 4.98 -8.83
N SER A 32 7.13 4.24 -9.85
CA SER A 32 7.78 2.96 -9.66
C SER A 32 8.89 3.11 -8.63
N GLN A 33 8.81 2.33 -7.56
CA GLN A 33 9.83 2.29 -6.54
C GLN A 33 10.99 1.45 -7.05
N TYR A 34 12.21 1.89 -6.77
CA TYR A 34 13.41 1.14 -7.10
C TYR A 34 14.22 0.90 -5.84
N ILE A 35 14.82 -0.28 -5.75
CA ILE A 35 15.77 -0.63 -4.71
C ILE A 35 17.15 -0.86 -5.32
N PRO A 36 18.22 -0.46 -4.62
CA PRO A 36 19.57 -0.82 -5.03
C PRO A 36 19.80 -2.32 -4.77
N GLU A 37 20.11 -3.08 -5.82
CA GLU A 37 20.52 -4.49 -5.74
C GLU A 37 21.71 -4.73 -6.67
N ASN A 38 22.82 -5.26 -6.14
CA ASN A 38 24.02 -5.64 -6.90
C ASN A 38 24.50 -4.57 -7.90
N ASN A 39 24.69 -3.33 -7.43
CA ASN A 39 25.15 -2.20 -8.25
C ASN A 39 24.18 -1.76 -9.37
N SER A 40 22.93 -2.25 -9.32
CA SER A 40 21.83 -1.88 -10.22
C SER A 40 20.60 -1.45 -9.42
N PHE A 41 19.61 -0.88 -10.10
CA PHE A 41 18.31 -0.57 -9.52
C PHE A 41 17.28 -1.56 -10.02
N LYS A 42 16.63 -2.29 -9.11
CA LYS A 42 15.52 -3.18 -9.45
C LYS A 42 14.18 -2.55 -9.08
N PRO A 43 13.13 -2.73 -9.90
CA PRO A 43 11.80 -2.29 -9.55
C PRO A 43 11.29 -3.06 -8.33
N ALA A 44 10.76 -2.33 -7.35
CA ALA A 44 10.21 -2.84 -6.08
C ALA A 44 8.69 -2.66 -6.00
N GLY A 45 8.03 -2.49 -7.15
CA GLY A 45 6.59 -2.24 -7.26
C GLY A 45 6.24 -0.75 -7.28
N GLU A 46 4.95 -0.45 -7.26
CA GLU A 46 4.42 0.91 -7.22
C GLU A 46 3.76 1.18 -5.87
N PHE A 47 4.00 2.36 -5.30
CA PHE A 47 3.42 2.71 -4.02
C PHE A 47 1.89 2.80 -4.14
N GLY A 48 1.17 2.18 -3.21
CA GLY A 48 -0.29 2.23 -3.19
C GLY A 48 -0.98 1.31 -4.20
N ILE A 49 -0.23 0.48 -4.93
CA ILE A 49 -0.80 -0.57 -5.80
C ILE A 49 -0.82 -1.90 -5.05
N ASP A 50 -2.00 -2.53 -5.04
CA ASP A 50 -2.15 -3.90 -4.57
C ASP A 50 -1.42 -4.85 -5.53
N TYR A 51 -0.63 -5.77 -5.01
CA TYR A 51 0.14 -6.71 -5.81
C TYR A 51 0.00 -8.14 -5.28
N ASN A 52 0.15 -9.09 -6.20
CA ASN A 52 0.30 -10.50 -5.90
C ASN A 52 1.74 -10.93 -6.17
N CYS A 53 2.22 -11.89 -5.38
CA CYS A 53 3.50 -12.55 -5.61
C CYS A 53 3.21 -13.98 -6.08
N TYR A 54 3.45 -14.25 -7.37
CA TYR A 54 3.32 -15.61 -7.91
C TYR A 54 4.61 -16.39 -7.70
N ASP A 55 4.49 -17.70 -7.46
CA ASP A 55 5.60 -18.56 -7.07
C ASP A 55 6.70 -18.56 -8.14
N SER A 56 7.86 -17.98 -7.80
CA SER A 56 9.00 -17.83 -8.70
C SER A 56 10.30 -17.76 -7.88
N LYS A 57 11.45 -17.96 -8.54
CA LYS A 57 12.77 -17.88 -7.87
C LYS A 57 13.20 -16.45 -7.53
N ASN A 58 12.47 -15.44 -7.99
CA ASN A 58 12.81 -14.03 -7.78
C ASN A 58 12.31 -13.53 -6.42
N THR A 59 12.73 -12.33 -6.05
CA THR A 59 12.18 -11.62 -4.89
C THR A 59 11.08 -10.68 -5.38
N CYS A 60 9.88 -10.84 -4.82
CA CYS A 60 8.71 -10.04 -5.16
C CYS A 60 8.69 -8.71 -4.41
N THR A 61 9.06 -8.74 -3.12
CA THR A 61 9.04 -7.56 -2.26
C THR A 61 10.24 -7.52 -1.35
N PHE A 62 10.61 -6.30 -0.98
CA PHE A 62 11.74 -6.02 -0.11
C PHE A 62 11.27 -5.15 1.04
N TYR A 63 11.92 -5.29 2.18
CA TYR A 63 11.67 -4.46 3.34
C TYR A 63 12.99 -3.91 3.88
N ARG A 64 12.91 -2.79 4.58
CA ARG A 64 14.05 -2.17 5.24
C ARG A 64 14.02 -2.53 6.73
N PRO A 65 14.95 -3.37 7.22
CA PRO A 65 14.92 -3.84 8.60
C PRO A 65 15.20 -2.73 9.61
N ASP A 66 16.12 -1.82 9.28
CA ASP A 66 16.47 -0.68 10.12
C ASP A 66 16.64 0.57 9.27
N SER A 67 15.62 1.42 9.26
CA SER A 67 15.63 2.66 8.49
C SER A 67 16.57 3.73 9.05
N VAL A 68 17.04 3.59 10.29
CA VAL A 68 17.84 4.61 10.98
C VAL A 68 19.33 4.26 10.92
N ALA A 69 19.69 3.04 11.33
CA ALA A 69 21.09 2.63 11.34
C ALA A 69 21.57 2.16 9.96
N ARG A 70 20.68 1.61 9.13
CA ARG A 70 21.03 1.01 7.83
C ARG A 70 20.05 1.42 6.73
N PRO A 71 19.98 2.73 6.39
CA PRO A 71 18.94 3.30 5.52
C PRO A 71 18.96 2.76 4.08
N GLN A 72 20.09 2.19 3.64
CA GLN A 72 20.31 1.64 2.30
C GLN A 72 20.20 0.10 2.24
N GLU A 73 19.98 -0.57 3.38
CA GLU A 73 19.86 -2.02 3.41
C GLU A 73 18.42 -2.44 3.15
N PHE A 74 18.22 -3.27 2.14
CA PHE A 74 16.94 -3.88 1.80
C PHE A 74 17.09 -5.38 1.83
N LEU A 75 16.21 -6.05 2.59
CA LEU A 75 16.17 -7.50 2.69
C LEU A 75 14.94 -8.04 1.93
N PRO A 76 15.04 -9.23 1.33
CA PRO A 76 13.90 -9.86 0.68
C PRO A 76 12.82 -10.21 1.72
N PHE A 77 11.57 -9.89 1.43
CA PHE A 77 10.42 -10.22 2.27
C PHE A 77 9.61 -11.38 1.67
N ARG A 78 9.07 -11.19 0.46
CA ARG A 78 8.33 -12.23 -0.26
C ARG A 78 9.11 -12.67 -1.49
N LYS A 79 9.17 -13.99 -1.71
CA LYS A 79 9.64 -14.57 -2.97
C LYS A 79 8.49 -14.61 -3.97
N GLY A 80 8.83 -14.51 -5.25
CA GLY A 80 7.89 -14.55 -6.36
C GLY A 80 8.13 -13.48 -7.40
N GLU A 81 7.30 -13.51 -8.44
CA GLU A 81 7.20 -12.45 -9.44
C GLU A 81 6.14 -11.43 -9.01
N PHE A 82 6.52 -10.15 -9.00
CA PHE A 82 5.62 -9.04 -8.71
C PHE A 82 4.61 -8.91 -9.86
N VAL A 83 3.33 -9.07 -9.55
CA VAL A 83 2.24 -8.84 -10.51
C VAL A 83 1.26 -7.82 -9.91
N PRO A 84 1.12 -6.62 -10.50
CA PRO A 84 0.14 -5.66 -10.03
C PRO A 84 -1.27 -6.22 -10.20
N VAL A 85 -2.07 -6.17 -9.14
CA VAL A 85 -3.50 -6.52 -9.17
C VAL A 85 -4.22 -5.29 -9.68
N ASN A 86 -4.30 -5.14 -11.00
CA ASN A 86 -5.15 -4.10 -11.59
C ASN A 86 -6.59 -4.32 -11.13
N LYS A 87 -7.21 -3.27 -10.56
CA LYS A 87 -8.65 -3.18 -10.36
C LYS A 87 -9.29 -2.52 -11.57
#